data_AF-A0A131YRS2-F1
#
_entry.id   AF-A0A131YRS2-F1
#
_cell.length_a   1.000
_cell.length_b   1.000
_cell.length_c   1.000
_cell.angle_alpha   90.00
_cell.angle_beta   90.00
_cell.angle_gamma   90.00
#
_symmetry.space_group_name_H-M   'P 1'
#
loop_
_entity.id
_entity.type
_entity.pdbx_description
1 polymer ?
#
loop_
_entity_poly.entity_id
_entity_poly.type
_entity_poly.pdbx_seq_one_letter_code
_entity_poly.pdbx_strand_id
1 'polypeptide(L)'
;MRLTDVLLGVFKRRGFGGPRFHFVKSERPRGKYRATPPVTSTMKIELWKKLAIEEQAMMYLSRPFLTTEEEKHMPREFIKRRLRNYDYVPVKPRKPLKSLFAADLLSHLNVGRQWEE
;
A
#
# COMPACT_ATOMS: atom_id res chain seq x y z
N MET A 1 -38.25 -8.57 33.71
CA MET A 1 -36.85 -8.66 33.20
C MET A 1 -36.51 -7.34 32.54
N ARG A 2 -35.41 -6.69 32.94
CA ARG A 2 -35.06 -5.36 32.41
C ARG A 2 -34.35 -5.53 31.06
N LEU A 3 -34.74 -4.71 30.08
CA LEU A 3 -34.27 -4.76 28.69
C LEU A 3 -32.73 -4.59 28.57
N THR A 4 -32.14 -3.93 29.57
CA THR A 4 -30.69 -3.74 29.72
C THR A 4 -29.92 -5.05 29.92
N ASP A 5 -30.52 -6.04 30.57
CA ASP A 5 -29.85 -7.29 30.92
C ASP A 5 -29.74 -8.24 29.71
N VAL A 6 -30.66 -8.12 28.75
CA VAL A 6 -30.65 -8.89 27.50
C VAL A 6 -29.61 -8.32 26.53
N LEU A 7 -29.52 -7.00 26.39
CA LEU A 7 -28.56 -6.34 25.50
C LEU A 7 -27.12 -6.56 25.98
N LEU A 8 -26.82 -6.34 27.26
CA LEU A 8 -25.45 -6.50 27.79
C LEU A 8 -25.07 -7.96 28.05
N GLY A 9 -26.04 -8.85 28.25
CA GLY A 9 -25.80 -10.28 28.46
C GLY A 9 -25.26 -11.01 27.22
N VAL A 10 -25.67 -10.57 26.01
CA VAL A 10 -25.18 -11.13 24.74
C VAL A 10 -23.72 -10.73 24.48
N PHE A 11 -23.33 -9.50 24.85
CA PHE A 11 -21.97 -9.01 24.65
C PHE A 11 -20.96 -9.51 25.70
N LYS A 12 -21.38 -9.83 26.93
CA LYS A 12 -20.46 -10.33 27.98
C LYS A 12 -20.06 -11.80 27.81
N ARG A 13 -20.87 -12.64 27.14
CA ARG A 13 -20.54 -14.08 26.97
C ARG A 13 -19.54 -14.35 25.85
N ARG A 14 -19.33 -13.40 24.94
CA ARG A 14 -18.38 -13.51 23.84
C ARG A 14 -17.27 -12.50 24.12
N GLY A 15 -16.20 -12.96 24.76
CA GLY A 15 -15.04 -12.11 25.07
C GLY A 15 -14.60 -11.30 23.85
N PHE A 16 -13.96 -10.15 24.12
CA PHE A 16 -13.25 -9.31 23.15
C PHE A 16 -12.02 -10.02 22.54
N GLY A 17 -12.24 -11.24 22.02
CA GLY A 17 -11.36 -11.99 21.16
C GLY A 17 -12.12 -12.20 19.87
N GLY A 18 -12.09 -11.19 19.00
CA GLY A 18 -12.53 -11.37 17.62
C GLY A 18 -11.79 -12.56 17.02
N PRO A 19 -12.41 -13.32 16.10
CA PRO A 19 -11.70 -14.39 15.42
C PRO A 19 -10.43 -13.81 14.80
N ARG A 20 -9.26 -14.37 15.14
CA ARG A 20 -8.07 -14.17 14.32
C ARG A 20 -8.46 -14.64 12.93
N PHE A 21 -8.53 -13.71 11.97
CA PHE A 21 -8.71 -14.06 10.57
C PHE A 21 -7.47 -14.85 10.15
N HIS A 22 -7.48 -16.15 10.39
CA HIS A 22 -6.58 -17.07 9.72
C HIS A 22 -7.09 -17.14 8.29
N PHE A 23 -6.46 -16.39 7.39
CA PHE A 23 -6.52 -16.69 5.97
C PHE A 23 -5.87 -18.06 5.78
N VAL A 24 -6.63 -19.13 6.03
CA VAL A 24 -6.22 -20.47 5.64
C VAL A 24 -6.14 -20.41 4.12
N LYS A 25 -4.91 -20.46 3.62
CA LYS A 25 -4.63 -20.50 2.18
C LYS A 25 -5.17 -21.84 1.69
N SER A 26 -6.45 -21.91 1.35
CA SER A 26 -7.03 -23.11 0.76
C SER A 26 -6.22 -23.41 -0.50
N GLU A 27 -5.52 -24.54 -0.54
CA GLU A 27 -4.85 -25.01 -1.74
C GLU A 27 -5.92 -25.34 -2.78
N ARG A 28 -6.32 -24.32 -3.55
CA ARG A 28 -7.24 -24.52 -4.67
C ARG A 28 -6.51 -25.41 -5.69
N PRO A 29 -7.17 -26.45 -6.22
CA PRO A 29 -6.53 -27.31 -7.21
C PRO A 29 -6.13 -26.46 -8.43
N ARG A 30 -4.84 -26.49 -8.74
CA ARG A 30 -4.21 -25.86 -9.91
C ARG A 30 -3.81 -26.97 -10.88
N GLY A 31 -4.13 -26.84 -12.16
CA GLY A 31 -3.82 -27.87 -13.17
C GLY A 31 -5.03 -28.27 -14.01
N LYS A 32 -5.18 -29.57 -14.28
CA LYS A 32 -6.28 -30.15 -15.10
C LYS A 32 -7.66 -29.97 -14.45
N TYR A 33 -7.75 -30.15 -13.14
CA TYR A 33 -8.97 -29.91 -12.38
C TYR A 33 -8.84 -28.59 -11.62
N ARG A 34 -9.81 -27.69 -11.81
CA ARG A 34 -9.81 -26.34 -11.21
C ARG A 34 -11.18 -26.04 -10.64
N ALA A 35 -11.22 -25.30 -9.54
CA ALA A 35 -12.44 -24.66 -9.08
C ALA A 35 -12.65 -23.36 -9.88
N THR A 36 -13.53 -23.40 -10.88
CA THR A 36 -13.94 -22.20 -11.62
C THR A 36 -15.19 -21.61 -10.98
N PRO A 37 -15.12 -20.40 -10.38
CA PRO A 37 -16.30 -19.73 -9.86
C PRO A 37 -17.27 -19.40 -11.01
N PRO A 38 -18.59 -19.51 -10.80
CA PRO A 38 -19.57 -19.19 -11.83
C PRO A 38 -19.60 -17.68 -12.10
N VAL A 39 -19.85 -17.30 -13.36
CA VAL A 39 -20.02 -15.89 -13.75
C VAL A 39 -21.41 -15.43 -13.33
N THR A 40 -21.48 -14.47 -12.41
CA THR A 40 -22.75 -13.90 -11.94
C THR A 40 -23.32 -12.89 -12.94
N SER A 41 -24.62 -12.62 -12.84
CA SER A 41 -25.29 -11.57 -13.64
C SER A 41 -24.71 -10.18 -13.39
N THR A 42 -24.30 -9.89 -12.15
CA THR A 42 -23.66 -8.62 -11.77
C THR A 42 -22.34 -8.42 -12.52
N MET A 43 -21.50 -9.46 -12.61
CA MET A 43 -20.24 -9.41 -13.35
C MET A 43 -20.46 -9.14 -14.85
N LYS A 44 -21.54 -9.67 -15.43
CA LYS A 44 -21.91 -9.37 -16.83
C LYS A 44 -22.28 -7.90 -16.99
N ILE A 45 -23.10 -7.35 -16.10
CA ILE A 45 -23.51 -5.93 -16.16
C ILE A 45 -22.30 -5.01 -15.98
N GLU A 46 -21.40 -5.33 -15.05
CA GLU A 46 -20.16 -4.57 -14.85
C GLU A 46 -19.25 -4.61 -16.09
N LEU A 47 -19.14 -5.76 -16.76
CA LEU A 47 -18.42 -5.87 -18.01
C LEU A 47 -18.99 -4.93 -19.07
N TRP A 48 -20.31 -4.94 -19.28
CA TRP A 48 -20.97 -4.05 -20.25
C TRP A 48 -20.75 -2.57 -19.95
N LYS A 49 -20.79 -2.18 -18.67
CA LYS A 49 -20.48 -0.80 -18.27
C LYS A 49 -19.06 -0.40 -18.63
N LYS A 50 -18.08 -1.29 -18.40
CA LYS A 50 -16.68 -1.04 -18.78
C LYS A 50 -16.51 -0.94 -20.29
N LEU A 51 -17.14 -1.83 -21.06
CA LEU A 51 -17.10 -1.80 -22.52
C LEU A 51 -17.69 -0.51 -23.08
N ALA A 52 -18.80 0.00 -22.52
CA ALA A 52 -19.38 1.27 -22.93
C ALA A 52 -18.44 2.47 -22.68
N ILE A 53 -17.71 2.45 -21.56
CA ILE A 53 -16.69 3.47 -21.25
C ILE A 53 -15.52 3.38 -22.24
N GLU A 54 -15.07 2.16 -22.57
CA GLU A 54 -14.00 1.95 -23.55
C GLU A 54 -14.39 2.43 -24.94
N GLU A 55 -15.61 2.13 -25.39
CA GLU A 55 -16.14 2.61 -26.67
C GLU A 55 -16.16 4.14 -26.73
N GLN A 56 -16.65 4.78 -25.67
CA GLN A 56 -16.64 6.23 -25.56
C GLN A 56 -15.21 6.79 -25.60
N ALA A 57 -14.26 6.16 -24.91
CA ALA A 57 -12.85 6.55 -24.95
C ALA A 57 -12.24 6.40 -26.35
N MET A 58 -12.54 5.30 -27.05
CA MET A 58 -12.09 5.08 -28.42
C MET A 58 -12.60 6.15 -29.38
N MET A 59 -13.86 6.58 -29.24
CA MET A 59 -14.42 7.67 -30.04
C MET A 59 -13.58 8.94 -29.92
N TYR A 60 -13.24 9.34 -28.69
CA TYR A 60 -12.42 10.54 -28.47
C TYR A 60 -10.97 10.37 -28.93
N LEU A 61 -10.36 9.21 -28.69
CA LEU A 61 -8.98 8.94 -29.09
C LEU A 61 -8.81 8.83 -30.61
N SER A 62 -9.87 8.46 -31.34
CA SER A 62 -9.84 8.33 -32.80
C SER A 62 -9.63 9.66 -33.55
N ARG A 63 -9.85 10.80 -32.88
CA ARG A 63 -9.77 12.14 -33.49
C ARG A 63 -8.66 12.95 -32.81
N PRO A 64 -7.39 12.71 -33.16
CA PRO A 64 -6.28 13.48 -32.61
C PRO A 64 -6.38 14.95 -33.07
N PHE A 65 -5.97 15.87 -32.19
CA PHE A 65 -5.94 17.30 -32.50
C PHE A 65 -4.77 17.68 -33.43
N LEU A 66 -3.63 17.02 -33.28
CA LEU A 66 -2.45 17.21 -34.11
C LEU A 66 -2.16 15.94 -34.91
N THR A 67 -1.72 16.14 -36.15
CA THR A 67 -1.10 15.07 -36.92
C THR A 67 0.30 14.76 -36.41
N THR A 68 0.83 13.58 -36.74
CA THR A 68 2.17 13.16 -36.33
C THR A 68 3.28 14.01 -36.96
N GLU A 69 2.99 14.71 -38.06
CA GLU A 69 3.91 15.66 -38.68
C GLU A 69 3.95 16.98 -37.92
N GLU A 70 2.78 17.54 -37.59
CA GLU A 70 2.66 18.76 -36.78
C GLU A 70 3.26 18.59 -35.39
N GLU A 71 3.10 17.42 -34.78
CA GLU A 71 3.70 17.11 -33.47
C GLU A 71 5.24 17.22 -33.49
N LYS A 72 5.90 16.87 -34.60
CA LYS A 72 7.37 16.98 -34.73
C LYS A 72 7.86 18.42 -34.69
N HIS A 73 7.04 19.36 -35.14
CA HIS A 73 7.33 20.79 -35.18
C HIS A 73 6.95 21.50 -33.88
N MET A 74 6.33 20.81 -32.93
CA MET A 74 5.96 21.39 -31.65
C MET A 74 7.22 21.84 -30.88
N PRO A 75 7.24 23.07 -30.33
CA PRO A 75 8.39 23.58 -29.60
C PRO A 75 8.78 22.67 -28.44
N ARG A 76 10.01 22.16 -28.49
CA ARG A 76 10.57 21.22 -27.48
C ARG A 76 10.70 21.81 -26.08
N GLU A 77 10.60 23.13 -25.97
CA GLU A 77 10.57 23.87 -24.71
C GLU A 77 9.38 23.46 -23.83
N PHE A 78 8.22 23.14 -24.44
CA PHE A 78 7.03 22.69 -23.72
C PHE A 78 7.00 21.17 -23.51
N ILE A 79 7.66 20.40 -24.38
CA ILE A 79 7.72 18.92 -24.30
C ILE A 79 8.55 18.46 -23.09
N LYS A 80 9.45 19.30 -22.58
CA LYS A 80 10.31 19.00 -21.41
C LYS A 80 9.97 19.84 -20.18
N ARG A 81 8.81 19.61 -19.57
CA ARG A 81 8.69 19.64 -18.10
C ARG A 81 7.84 18.50 -17.57
N ARG A 82 8.20 17.25 -17.92
CA ARG A 82 8.08 16.15 -16.94
C ARG A 82 9.18 16.28 -15.87
N LEU A 83 9.42 17.49 -15.35
CA LEU A 83 10.17 17.71 -14.11
C LEU A 83 9.23 17.34 -12.95
N ARG A 84 8.81 16.07 -12.88
CA ARG A 84 8.11 15.57 -11.68
C ARG A 84 9.09 15.49 -10.50
N ASN A 85 10.37 15.41 -10.83
CA ASN A 85 11.46 15.44 -9.88
C ASN A 85 12.25 16.72 -10.17
N TYR A 86 12.42 17.57 -9.15
CA TYR A 86 13.52 18.51 -9.07
C TYR A 86 14.83 17.74 -9.31
N ASP A 87 15.90 18.42 -9.75
CA ASP A 87 17.24 17.84 -9.82
C ASP A 87 17.52 17.12 -8.51
N TYR A 88 17.42 15.80 -8.53
CA TYR A 88 17.60 14.97 -7.36
C TYR A 88 19.09 14.96 -7.08
N VAL A 89 19.54 15.93 -6.29
CA VAL A 89 20.88 15.90 -5.72
C VAL A 89 20.86 14.74 -4.72
N PRO A 90 21.64 13.67 -4.93
CA PRO A 90 21.68 12.57 -3.99
C PRO A 90 22.25 13.09 -2.67
N VAL A 91 21.37 13.36 -1.70
CA VAL A 91 21.78 13.64 -0.33
C VAL A 91 22.32 12.35 0.24
N LYS A 92 23.63 12.12 0.14
CA LYS A 92 24.27 11.01 0.86
C LYS A 92 23.95 11.20 2.34
N PRO A 93 23.21 10.28 3.00
CA PRO A 93 22.94 10.41 4.41
C PRO A 93 24.29 10.35 5.13
N ARG A 94 24.68 11.45 5.78
CA ARG A 94 25.89 11.48 6.60
C ARG A 94 25.67 10.45 7.71
N LYS A 95 26.49 9.40 7.74
CA LYS A 95 26.54 8.49 8.90
C LYS A 95 27.26 9.26 10.00
N PRO A 96 26.58 9.73 11.07
CA PRO A 96 27.28 10.41 12.14
C PRO A 96 28.28 9.42 12.76
N LEU A 97 29.49 9.90 13.06
CA LEU A 97 30.43 9.13 13.86
C LEU A 97 29.80 8.87 15.24
N LYS A 98 30.09 7.72 15.84
CA LYS A 98 29.63 7.42 17.21
C LYS A 98 30.18 8.50 18.14
N SER A 99 29.30 9.25 18.80
CA SER A 99 29.69 10.21 19.83
C SER A 99 30.18 9.43 21.05
N LEU A 100 31.45 9.62 21.43
CA LEU A 100 31.97 9.13 22.70
C LEU A 100 31.69 10.18 23.77
N PHE A 101 30.92 9.80 24.79
CA PHE A 101 30.67 10.66 25.93
C PHE A 101 31.66 10.33 27.05
N ALA A 102 32.16 11.37 27.74
CA ALA A 102 33.08 11.18 28.87
C ALA A 102 32.45 10.32 29.98
N ALA A 103 31.12 10.38 30.14
CA ALA A 103 30.37 9.57 31.09
C ALA A 103 30.54 8.06 30.84
N ASP A 104 30.56 7.62 29.57
CA ASP A 104 30.73 6.21 29.22
C ASP A 104 32.13 5.70 29.62
N LEU A 105 33.16 6.53 29.41
CA LEU A 105 34.53 6.20 29.84
C LEU A 105 34.65 6.13 31.37
N LEU A 106 34.02 7.08 32.08
CA LEU A 106 34.05 7.13 33.55
C LEU A 106 33.24 5.99 34.18
N SER A 107 32.18 5.52 33.54
CA SER A 107 31.40 4.37 34.01
C SER A 107 32.25 3.11 34.15
N HIS A 108 33.27 2.95 33.30
CA HIS A 108 34.15 1.79 33.28
C HIS A 108 35.11 1.74 34.49
N LEU A 109 35.28 2.86 35.20
CA LEU A 109 36.05 2.92 36.45
C LEU A 109 35.31 2.29 37.63
N ASN A 110 33.98 2.15 37.54
CA ASN A 110 33.17 1.54 38.60
C ASN A 110 33.30 0.01 38.67
N VAL A 111 34.01 -0.63 37.72
CA VAL A 111 34.21 -2.09 37.69
C VAL A 111 34.95 -2.59 38.94
N GLY A 112 35.80 -1.76 39.55
CA GLY A 112 36.52 -2.09 40.78
C GLY A 112 35.81 -1.68 42.07
N ARG A 113 34.55 -1.22 42.02
CA ARG A 113 33.85 -0.72 43.21
C ARG A 113 33.43 -1.89 44.10
N GLN A 114 34.06 -1.99 45.27
CA GLN A 114 33.69 -2.94 46.33
C GLN A 114 32.93 -2.20 47.43
N TRP A 115 32.09 -2.93 48.16
CA TRP A 115 31.44 -2.43 49.36
C TRP A 115 32.39 -2.67 50.55
N GLU A 116 32.40 -1.76 51.51
CA GLU A 116 33.16 -1.95 52.76
C GLU A 116 32.50 -3.09 53.56
N GLU A 117 33.27 -4.12 53.94
CA GLU A 117 32.86 -5.19 54.86
C GLU A 117 32.97 -4.72 56.33
#